data_AF-A0A120I0Y4-F1
#
_entry.id   AF-A0A120I0Y4-F1
#
_cell.length_a   1.000
_cell.length_b   1.000
_cell.length_c   1.000
_cell.angle_alpha   90.00
_cell.angle_beta   90.00
_cell.angle_gamma   90.00
#
_symmetry.space_group_name_H-M   'P 1'
#
loop_
_entity.id
_entity.type
_entity.pdbx_description
1 polymer ?
#
loop_
_entity_poly.entity_id
_entity_poly.type
_entity_poly.pdbx_seq_one_letter_code
_entity_poly.pdbx_strand_id
1 'polypeptide(L)'
;MSALGALALLLLAILATAAIVLRASQRRRPGRIAQYSPPPGVGILSAAVLTRTEKRAAAAELVNLAVRKNLRFLAPDAGSKQLRVELLDGPPLGAEQRALIAALFGAPRTARTARKRRRVRTIRRDAALNRAVRGVVDGVRAQLTRSGQIRFDAAWPVMLVRVGAVASLALYGIALLWAPDIGLALLLGIAALGLATLALCAPPARLRLFSDESFEVRDHLNGLNDYIALAEADRIRFLQSPNGALTQSIDTPEGRVEALVLNEKLLPYAILFGHEQEWAKLLETEQRELAASGVLDAYDGLHLLAVVGNPAAELSLPELLGGLHGFDVDMSLLAGIELPDIDLGALSLDL
;
A
#
# COMPACT_ATOMS: atom_id res chain seq x y z
N MET A 1 10.17 -44.17 6.16
CA MET A 1 10.28 -42.78 6.66
C MET A 1 10.88 -42.79 8.06
N SER A 2 11.88 -41.94 8.35
CA SER A 2 12.46 -41.82 9.69
C SER A 2 11.48 -41.10 10.64
N ALA A 3 11.56 -41.37 11.95
CA ALA A 3 10.69 -40.73 12.95
C ALA A 3 10.80 -39.19 12.91
N LEU A 4 12.00 -38.68 12.64
CA LEU A 4 12.28 -37.25 12.47
C LEU A 4 11.50 -36.63 11.29
N GLY A 5 11.47 -37.32 10.15
CA GLY A 5 10.73 -36.87 8.96
C GLY A 5 9.23 -36.89 9.17
N ALA A 6 8.71 -37.90 9.88
CA ALA A 6 7.29 -37.97 10.25
C ALA A 6 6.88 -36.81 11.17
N LEU A 7 7.70 -36.49 12.17
CA LEU A 7 7.46 -35.37 13.09
C LEU A 7 7.50 -34.02 12.36
N ALA A 8 8.48 -33.82 11.47
CA ALA A 8 8.60 -32.61 10.66
C ALA A 8 7.37 -32.39 9.76
N LEU A 9 6.88 -33.47 9.12
CA LEU A 9 5.69 -33.43 8.27
C LEU A 9 4.42 -33.12 9.08
N LEU A 10 4.27 -33.72 10.26
CA LEU A 10 3.16 -33.44 11.18
C LEU A 10 3.18 -31.97 11.63
N LEU A 11 4.34 -31.44 12.00
CA LEU A 11 4.48 -30.03 12.37
C LEU A 11 4.12 -29.10 11.21
N LEU A 12 4.57 -29.40 9.99
CA LEU A 12 4.16 -28.66 8.79
C LEU A 12 2.63 -28.67 8.58
N ALA A 13 1.97 -29.81 8.81
CA ALA A 13 0.53 -29.91 8.70
C ALA A 13 -0.19 -29.03 9.74
N ILE A 14 0.30 -29.00 10.99
CA ILE A 14 -0.22 -28.13 12.04
C ILE A 14 -0.05 -26.66 11.67
N LEU A 15 1.14 -26.26 11.20
CA LEU A 15 1.45 -24.89 10.82
C LEU A 15 0.65 -24.43 9.60
N ALA A 16 0.48 -25.29 8.59
CA ALA A 16 -0.37 -25.01 7.43
C ALA A 16 -1.84 -24.82 7.86
N THR A 17 -2.34 -25.68 8.75
CA THR A 17 -3.69 -25.55 9.31
C THR A 17 -3.84 -24.25 10.09
N ALA A 18 -2.88 -23.90 10.96
CA ALA A 18 -2.86 -22.65 11.68
C ALA A 18 -2.87 -21.44 10.73
N ALA A 19 -2.08 -21.48 9.64
CA ALA A 19 -2.05 -20.43 8.63
C ALA A 19 -3.42 -20.24 7.95
N ILE A 20 -4.11 -21.33 7.63
CA ILE A 20 -5.47 -21.31 7.06
C ILE A 20 -6.46 -20.73 8.07
N VAL A 21 -6.42 -21.14 9.33
CA VAL A 21 -7.29 -20.61 10.40
C VAL A 21 -7.04 -19.12 10.61
N LEU A 22 -5.77 -18.68 10.63
CA LEU A 22 -5.41 -17.27 10.72
C LEU A 22 -5.99 -16.49 9.54
N ARG A 23 -5.93 -17.01 8.31
CA ARG A 23 -6.55 -16.39 7.12
C ARG A 23 -8.08 -16.37 7.23
N ALA A 24 -8.70 -17.45 7.69
CA ALA A 24 -10.15 -17.56 7.82
C ALA A 24 -10.70 -16.61 8.89
N SER A 25 -9.98 -16.42 10.00
CA SER A 25 -10.36 -15.47 11.07
C SER A 25 -10.50 -14.03 10.57
N GLN A 26 -9.78 -13.68 9.50
CA GLN A 26 -9.81 -12.38 8.85
C GLN A 26 -10.98 -12.19 7.88
N ARG A 27 -11.66 -13.29 7.51
CA ARG A 27 -12.73 -13.30 6.50
C ARG A 27 -14.13 -13.32 7.10
N ARG A 28 -14.30 -13.12 8.42
CA ARG A 28 -15.65 -12.99 9.02
C ARG A 28 -16.36 -11.80 8.35
N ARG A 29 -17.40 -12.10 7.55
CA ARG A 29 -18.23 -11.14 6.84
C ARG A 29 -19.67 -11.33 7.33
N PRO A 30 -20.22 -10.46 8.18
CA PRO A 30 -21.67 -10.30 8.25
C PRO A 30 -22.19 -9.82 6.88
N GLY A 31 -23.50 -9.96 6.65
CA GLY A 31 -24.12 -9.60 5.37
C GLY A 31 -23.87 -8.12 5.05
N ARG A 32 -23.29 -7.87 3.87
CA ARG A 32 -22.88 -6.54 3.44
C ARG A 32 -23.95 -5.90 2.56
N ILE A 33 -24.33 -4.67 2.90
CA ILE A 33 -25.30 -3.87 2.14
C ILE A 33 -24.56 -2.70 1.49
N ALA A 34 -24.90 -2.35 0.25
CA ALA A 34 -24.34 -1.19 -0.43
C ALA A 34 -24.70 0.10 0.34
N GLN A 35 -23.70 0.95 0.60
CA GLN A 35 -23.88 2.19 1.37
C GLN A 35 -23.59 3.40 0.48
N TYR A 36 -24.53 4.34 0.44
CA TYR A 36 -24.46 5.50 -0.45
C TYR A 36 -23.64 6.67 0.12
N SER A 37 -23.37 6.64 1.43
CA SER A 37 -22.69 7.72 2.13
C SER A 37 -21.62 7.18 3.09
N PRO A 38 -20.57 7.96 3.37
CA PRO A 38 -19.59 7.60 4.39
C PRO A 38 -20.19 7.43 5.79
N PRO A 39 -19.61 6.55 6.63
CA PRO A 39 -20.10 6.37 7.99
C PRO A 39 -19.89 7.66 8.80
N PRO A 40 -20.89 8.10 9.57
CA PRO A 40 -20.82 9.34 10.33
C PRO A 40 -19.75 9.26 11.41
N GLY A 41 -19.01 10.35 11.63
CA GLY A 41 -18.02 10.45 12.70
C GLY A 41 -16.69 9.71 12.46
N VAL A 42 -16.53 9.01 11.32
CA VAL A 42 -15.29 8.30 10.99
C VAL A 42 -14.45 9.13 10.03
N GLY A 43 -13.23 9.49 10.45
CA GLY A 43 -12.25 10.17 9.59
C GLY A 43 -11.64 9.22 8.55
N ILE A 44 -11.09 9.76 7.46
CA ILE A 44 -10.49 8.95 6.37
C ILE A 44 -9.31 8.13 6.87
N LEU A 45 -8.46 8.69 7.75
CA LEU A 45 -7.33 7.95 8.33
C LEU A 45 -7.79 6.78 9.20
N SER A 46 -8.84 6.98 10.00
CA SER A 46 -9.47 5.90 10.78
C SER A 46 -10.08 4.84 9.85
N ALA A 47 -10.81 5.27 8.81
CA ALA A 47 -11.35 4.39 7.78
C ALA A 47 -10.25 3.55 7.14
N ALA A 48 -9.09 4.15 6.82
CA ALA A 48 -7.95 3.45 6.23
C ALA A 48 -7.39 2.32 7.12
N VAL A 49 -7.28 2.57 8.42
CA VAL A 49 -6.80 1.55 9.38
C VAL A 49 -7.85 0.44 9.54
N LEU A 50 -9.14 0.79 9.52
CA LEU A 50 -10.23 -0.19 9.56
C LEU A 50 -10.27 -1.02 8.26
N THR A 51 -10.10 -0.43 7.08
CA THR A 51 -10.16 -1.18 5.80
C THR A 51 -8.83 -1.81 5.40
N ARG A 52 -7.74 -1.57 6.15
CA ARG A 52 -6.36 -2.00 5.83
C ARG A 52 -5.84 -1.42 4.51
N THR A 53 -6.20 -0.16 4.23
CA THR A 53 -5.75 0.60 3.07
C THR A 53 -4.83 1.75 3.47
N GLU A 54 -4.04 1.56 4.54
CA GLU A 54 -3.18 2.60 5.13
C GLU A 54 -2.18 3.19 4.13
N LYS A 55 -1.73 2.39 3.15
CA LYS A 55 -0.84 2.84 2.08
C LYS A 55 -1.44 4.00 1.26
N ARG A 56 -2.77 4.07 1.14
CA ARG A 56 -3.51 5.11 0.40
C ARG A 56 -4.07 6.21 1.30
N ALA A 57 -3.96 6.07 2.62
CA ALA A 57 -4.55 6.98 3.61
C ALA A 57 -4.13 8.44 3.41
N ALA A 58 -2.86 8.66 3.11
CA ALA A 58 -2.31 10.01 2.93
C ALA A 58 -2.88 10.71 1.70
N ALA A 59 -2.96 10.00 0.57
CA ALA A 59 -3.53 10.53 -0.67
C ALA A 59 -5.03 10.80 -0.50
N ALA A 60 -5.76 9.86 0.10
CA ALA A 60 -7.18 10.00 0.39
C ALA A 60 -7.47 11.20 1.33
N GLU A 61 -6.70 11.37 2.40
CA GLU A 61 -6.89 12.49 3.33
C GLU A 61 -6.50 13.83 2.70
N LEU A 62 -5.47 13.89 1.86
CA LEU A 62 -5.12 15.10 1.11
C LEU A 62 -6.26 15.54 0.20
N VAL A 63 -6.87 14.59 -0.52
CA VAL A 63 -8.04 14.86 -1.37
C VAL A 63 -9.26 15.24 -0.53
N ASN A 64 -9.47 14.60 0.62
CA ASN A 64 -10.51 15.00 1.57
C ASN A 64 -10.36 16.44 2.05
N LEU A 65 -9.13 16.86 2.38
CA LEU A 65 -8.83 18.25 2.75
C LEU A 65 -9.06 19.22 1.58
N ALA A 66 -8.80 18.80 0.35
CA ALA A 66 -9.10 19.59 -0.83
C ALA A 66 -10.60 19.75 -1.07
N VAL A 67 -11.37 18.66 -0.96
CA VAL A 67 -12.84 18.68 -1.06
C VAL A 67 -13.47 19.54 0.04
N ARG A 68 -12.90 19.54 1.24
CA ARG A 68 -13.32 20.39 2.36
C ARG A 68 -12.84 21.84 2.27
N LYS A 69 -12.13 22.21 1.20
CA LYS A 69 -11.54 23.55 0.97
C LYS A 69 -10.52 23.97 2.03
N ASN A 70 -9.85 23.01 2.67
CA ASN A 70 -8.69 23.25 3.53
C ASN A 70 -7.38 23.28 2.74
N LEU A 71 -7.34 22.63 1.58
CA LEU A 71 -6.20 22.60 0.66
C LEU A 71 -6.67 22.79 -0.78
N ARG A 72 -5.74 23.14 -1.67
CA ARG A 72 -5.99 23.25 -3.10
C ARG A 72 -4.79 22.73 -3.88
N PHE A 73 -5.04 21.93 -4.91
CA PHE A 73 -4.01 21.48 -5.83
C PHE A 73 -3.86 22.52 -6.94
N LEU A 74 -2.62 22.95 -7.15
CA LEU A 74 -2.25 23.81 -8.27
C LEU A 74 -1.79 22.92 -9.42
N ALA A 75 -2.23 23.26 -10.64
CA ALA A 75 -1.75 22.59 -11.84
C ALA A 75 -0.22 22.70 -11.92
N PRO A 76 0.46 21.63 -12.40
CA PRO A 76 1.89 21.70 -12.60
C PRO A 76 2.23 22.76 -13.65
N ASP A 77 3.31 23.51 -13.44
CA ASP A 77 3.85 24.41 -14.47
C ASP A 77 4.25 23.58 -15.71
N ALA A 78 4.09 24.13 -16.92
CA ALA A 78 4.41 23.43 -18.17
C ALA A 78 5.82 22.82 -18.14
N GLY A 79 5.91 21.48 -18.13
CA GLY A 79 7.16 20.72 -18.06
C GLY A 79 7.58 20.21 -16.67
N SER A 80 6.90 20.60 -15.59
CA SER A 80 7.15 20.08 -14.23
C SER A 80 6.15 18.98 -13.87
N LYS A 81 6.63 17.83 -13.37
CA LYS A 81 5.77 16.76 -12.82
C LYS A 81 5.43 16.96 -11.34
N GLN A 82 5.84 18.08 -10.75
CA GLN A 82 5.78 18.24 -9.28
C GLN A 82 4.41 18.81 -8.85
N LEU A 83 3.70 18.05 -8.02
CA LEU A 83 2.42 18.48 -7.46
C LEU A 83 2.63 19.62 -6.46
N ARG A 84 2.01 20.77 -6.73
CA ARG A 84 2.02 21.94 -5.85
C ARG A 84 0.71 22.03 -5.10
N VAL A 85 0.78 22.25 -3.80
CA VAL A 85 -0.42 22.28 -2.94
C VAL A 85 -0.41 23.53 -2.08
N GLU A 86 -1.56 24.21 -2.05
CA GLU A 86 -1.78 25.45 -1.33
C GLU A 86 -2.71 25.25 -0.13
N LEU A 87 -2.30 25.70 1.05
CA LEU A 87 -3.11 25.69 2.27
C LEU A 87 -4.12 26.85 2.28
N LEU A 88 -5.39 26.51 2.43
CA LEU A 88 -6.51 27.45 2.49
C LEU A 88 -7.03 27.60 3.92
N ASP A 89 -7.66 28.74 4.20
CA ASP A 89 -8.31 29.03 5.48
C ASP A 89 -9.72 28.39 5.51
N GLY A 90 -9.73 27.05 5.51
CA GLY A 90 -10.93 26.22 5.47
C GLY A 90 -11.59 25.97 6.83
N PRO A 91 -12.60 25.08 6.90
CA PRO A 91 -13.28 24.69 8.13
C PRO A 91 -12.31 24.09 9.18
N PRO A 92 -12.70 24.06 10.47
CA PRO A 92 -11.81 23.60 11.54
C PRO A 92 -11.35 22.16 11.33
N LEU A 93 -10.06 21.94 11.58
CA LEU A 93 -9.37 20.68 11.37
C LEU A 93 -9.38 19.80 12.63
N GLY A 94 -9.61 18.50 12.44
CA GLY A 94 -9.42 17.49 13.48
C GLY A 94 -7.95 17.41 13.95
N ALA A 95 -7.70 16.70 15.06
CA ALA A 95 -6.35 16.52 15.59
C ALA A 95 -5.43 15.80 14.58
N GLU A 96 -5.93 14.72 13.96
CA GLU A 96 -5.19 13.92 12.97
C GLU A 96 -4.85 14.73 11.71
N GLN A 97 -5.82 15.52 11.24
CA GLN A 97 -5.66 16.40 10.07
C GLN A 97 -4.63 17.51 10.34
N ARG A 98 -4.65 18.10 11.54
CA ARG A 98 -3.62 19.06 11.95
C ARG A 98 -2.24 18.42 11.99
N ALA A 99 -2.12 17.18 12.46
CA ALA A 99 -0.86 16.45 12.47
C ALA A 99 -0.36 16.17 11.05
N LEU A 100 -1.25 15.78 10.13
CA LEU A 100 -0.90 15.57 8.71
C LEU A 100 -0.46 16.87 8.02
N ILE A 101 -1.17 17.98 8.24
CA ILE A 101 -0.79 19.28 7.69
C ILE A 101 0.52 19.77 8.30
N ALA A 102 0.75 19.56 9.60
CA ALA A 102 2.02 19.87 10.23
C ALA A 102 3.18 19.02 9.68
N ALA A 103 2.92 17.76 9.32
CA ALA A 103 3.89 16.91 8.63
C ALA A 103 4.20 17.42 7.22
N LEU A 104 3.17 17.86 6.49
CA LEU A 104 3.29 18.34 5.10
C LEU A 104 3.89 19.75 5.00
N PHE A 105 3.45 20.71 5.80
CA PHE A 105 3.87 22.12 5.70
C PHE A 105 4.87 22.53 6.80
N GLY A 106 5.16 21.63 7.73
CA GLY A 106 5.95 21.88 8.93
C GLY A 106 5.12 22.49 10.05
N ALA A 107 5.51 22.23 11.30
CA ALA A 107 4.83 22.78 12.48
C ALA A 107 4.94 24.33 12.50
N PRO A 108 3.84 25.05 12.82
CA PRO A 108 3.88 26.49 13.01
C PRO A 108 4.71 26.80 14.27
N ARG A 109 5.86 27.46 14.12
CA ARG A 109 6.74 27.79 15.26
C ARG A 109 6.21 28.99 16.07
N THR A 110 5.34 29.84 15.50
CA THR A 110 4.63 30.94 16.20
C THR A 110 3.37 31.37 15.41
N ALA A 111 2.37 31.96 16.09
CA ALA A 111 1.15 32.52 15.45
C ALA A 111 1.46 33.57 14.37
N ARG A 112 2.56 34.33 14.53
CA ARG A 112 3.01 35.35 13.57
C ARG A 112 3.73 34.76 12.35
N THR A 113 4.37 33.59 12.48
CA THR A 113 4.98 32.87 11.34
C THR A 113 4.00 32.01 10.57
N ALA A 114 2.86 31.63 11.17
CA ALA A 114 1.77 30.95 10.46
C ALA A 114 1.22 31.79 9.30
N ARG A 115 1.15 33.12 9.47
CA ARG A 115 0.61 34.06 8.45
C ARG A 115 1.55 34.29 7.26
N LYS A 116 2.85 33.96 7.38
CA LYS A 116 3.91 34.27 6.39
C LYS A 116 4.65 33.04 5.85
N ARG A 117 4.33 31.83 6.34
CA ARG A 117 4.87 30.59 5.77
C ARG A 117 4.29 30.37 4.37
N ARG A 118 5.12 29.89 3.44
CA ARG A 118 4.73 29.57 2.06
C ARG A 118 3.43 28.75 2.08
N ARG A 119 2.30 29.39 1.74
CA ARG A 119 1.00 28.72 1.61
C ARG A 119 1.06 27.62 0.56
N VAL A 120 1.96 27.77 -0.42
CA VAL A 120 2.23 26.80 -1.48
C VAL A 120 3.46 25.98 -1.15
N ARG A 121 3.32 24.65 -1.13
CA ARG A 121 4.42 23.69 -1.04
C ARG A 121 4.38 22.74 -2.22
N THR A 122 5.54 22.51 -2.81
CA THR A 122 5.75 21.43 -3.76
C THR A 122 5.95 20.13 -3.01
N ILE A 123 5.06 19.15 -3.25
CA ILE A 123 5.19 17.82 -2.67
C ILE A 123 6.24 17.05 -3.47
N ARG A 124 7.32 16.67 -2.79
CA ARG A 124 8.31 15.73 -3.29
C ARG A 124 8.18 14.44 -2.50
N ARG A 125 8.46 13.30 -3.14
CA ARG A 125 8.61 12.04 -2.41
C ARG A 125 9.92 12.11 -1.62
N ASP A 126 9.83 12.47 -0.34
CA ASP A 126 10.96 12.46 0.57
C ASP A 126 10.71 11.48 1.73
N ALA A 127 11.80 10.82 2.15
CA ALA A 127 11.74 9.84 3.24
C ALA A 127 11.28 10.45 4.57
N ALA A 128 11.46 11.76 4.76
CA ALA A 128 11.01 12.50 5.94
C ALA A 128 9.48 12.64 5.96
N LEU A 129 8.86 13.07 4.86
CA LEU A 129 7.40 13.15 4.75
C LEU A 129 6.75 11.78 4.89
N ASN A 130 7.29 10.76 4.22
CA ASN A 130 6.77 9.39 4.35
C ASN A 130 6.82 8.89 5.80
N ARG A 131 7.89 9.20 6.54
CA ARG A 131 7.98 8.89 7.98
C ARG A 131 6.95 9.66 8.80
N ALA A 132 6.77 10.95 8.56
CA ALA A 132 5.82 11.76 9.30
C ALA A 132 4.37 11.31 9.06
N VAL A 133 4.00 11.03 7.80
CA VAL A 133 2.70 10.47 7.41
C VAL A 133 2.46 9.12 8.09
N ARG A 134 3.44 8.21 8.06
CA ARG A 134 3.36 6.93 8.77
C ARG A 134 3.12 7.13 10.27
N GLY A 135 3.83 8.07 10.89
CA GLY A 135 3.64 8.41 12.30
C GLY A 135 2.23 8.87 12.63
N VAL A 136 1.58 9.65 11.75
CA VAL A 136 0.17 10.04 11.93
C VAL A 136 -0.75 8.82 11.86
N VAL A 137 -0.59 7.96 10.85
CA VAL A 137 -1.40 6.73 10.70
C VAL A 137 -1.19 5.76 11.87
N ASP A 138 0.05 5.60 12.33
CA ASP A 138 0.37 4.79 13.50
C ASP A 138 -0.25 5.36 14.78
N GLY A 139 -0.33 6.69 14.91
CA GLY A 139 -1.04 7.38 15.97
C GLY A 139 -2.55 7.07 15.97
N VAL A 140 -3.19 7.15 14.81
CA VAL A 140 -4.61 6.78 14.64
C VAL A 140 -4.82 5.32 14.99
N ARG A 141 -3.95 4.43 14.51
CA ARG A 141 -3.99 3.01 14.85
C ARG A 141 -3.86 2.76 16.35
N ALA A 142 -2.95 3.45 17.03
CA ALA A 142 -2.80 3.35 18.47
C ALA A 142 -4.05 3.84 19.21
N GLN A 143 -4.69 4.90 18.73
CA GLN A 143 -5.97 5.38 19.25
C GLN A 143 -7.08 4.34 19.08
N LEU A 144 -7.20 3.71 17.91
CA LEU A 144 -8.17 2.64 17.65
C LEU A 144 -7.93 1.38 18.49
N THR A 145 -6.68 1.08 18.83
CA THR A 145 -6.36 0.01 19.79
C THR A 145 -6.77 0.40 21.21
N ARG A 146 -6.51 1.64 21.64
CA ARG A 146 -6.89 2.14 22.98
C ARG A 146 -8.40 2.24 23.16
N SER A 147 -9.14 2.59 22.11
CA SER A 147 -10.61 2.62 22.14
C SER A 147 -11.25 1.22 22.09
N GLY A 148 -10.46 0.16 21.99
CA GLY A 148 -10.96 -1.21 21.92
C GLY A 148 -11.47 -1.64 20.55
N GLN A 149 -11.36 -0.79 19.52
CA GLN A 149 -11.75 -1.15 18.15
C GLN A 149 -10.81 -2.19 17.52
N ILE A 150 -9.52 -2.12 17.85
CA ILE A 150 -8.53 -3.14 17.48
C ILE A 150 -8.16 -3.95 18.73
N ARG A 151 -8.57 -5.23 18.76
CA ARG A 151 -8.33 -6.13 19.90
C ARG A 151 -6.93 -6.71 19.93
N PHE A 152 -6.37 -6.96 18.75
CA PHE A 152 -5.05 -7.57 18.61
C PHE A 152 -4.42 -7.09 17.33
N ASP A 153 -3.14 -6.74 17.36
CA ASP A 153 -2.44 -6.32 16.16
C ASP A 153 -0.94 -6.64 16.27
N ALA A 154 -0.52 -7.76 15.69
CA ALA A 154 0.87 -8.18 15.74
C ALA A 154 1.30 -9.00 14.51
N ALA A 155 2.57 -8.90 14.17
CA ALA A 155 3.21 -9.72 13.13
C ALA A 155 3.81 -11.01 13.69
N TRP A 156 4.15 -11.05 14.98
CA TRP A 156 4.89 -12.17 15.58
C TRP A 156 4.20 -13.54 15.44
N PRO A 157 2.84 -13.70 15.54
CA PRO A 157 2.24 -15.02 15.40
C PRO A 157 2.39 -15.57 13.98
N VAL A 158 2.26 -14.70 12.98
CA VAL A 158 2.48 -15.03 11.57
C VAL A 158 3.96 -15.37 11.34
N MET A 159 4.86 -14.60 11.94
CA MET A 159 6.31 -14.85 11.84
C MET A 159 6.68 -16.21 12.43
N LEU A 160 6.13 -16.59 13.59
CA LEU A 160 6.37 -17.91 14.19
C LEU A 160 5.90 -19.04 13.27
N VAL A 161 4.74 -18.90 12.62
CA VAL A 161 4.26 -19.89 11.65
C VAL A 161 5.21 -20.01 10.46
N ARG A 162 5.69 -18.89 9.93
CA ARG A 162 6.62 -18.87 8.79
C ARG A 162 7.98 -19.46 9.14
N VAL A 163 8.58 -19.02 10.25
CA VAL A 163 9.88 -19.53 10.73
C VAL A 163 9.76 -21.01 11.08
N GLY A 164 8.69 -21.42 11.75
CA GLY A 164 8.42 -22.82 12.03
C GLY A 164 8.28 -23.66 10.76
N ALA A 165 7.66 -23.14 9.70
CA ALA A 165 7.52 -23.84 8.43
C ALA A 165 8.87 -24.05 7.73
N VAL A 166 9.71 -23.01 7.68
CA VAL A 166 11.07 -23.11 7.12
C VAL A 166 11.91 -24.11 7.92
N ALA A 167 11.89 -24.02 9.25
CA ALA A 167 12.62 -24.94 10.12
C ALA A 167 12.14 -26.40 9.97
N SER A 168 10.84 -26.62 9.87
CA SER A 168 10.27 -27.96 9.69
C SER A 168 10.59 -28.53 8.30
N LEU A 169 10.59 -27.70 7.26
CA LEU A 169 10.97 -28.11 5.91
C LEU A 169 12.46 -28.48 5.83
N ALA A 170 13.33 -27.67 6.46
CA ALA A 170 14.75 -27.98 6.56
C ALA A 170 15.01 -29.28 7.33
N LEU A 171 14.30 -29.49 8.46
CA LEU A 171 14.38 -30.72 9.24
C LEU A 171 13.93 -31.94 8.43
N TYR A 172 12.88 -31.80 7.62
CA TYR A 172 12.43 -32.84 6.71
C TYR A 172 13.50 -33.18 5.66
N GLY A 173 14.17 -32.16 5.10
CA GLY A 173 15.30 -32.34 4.17
C GLY A 173 16.48 -33.10 4.81
N ILE A 174 16.82 -32.80 6.07
CA ILE A 174 17.85 -33.53 6.81
C ILE A 174 17.42 -34.99 7.05
N ALA A 175 16.15 -35.22 7.37
CA ALA A 175 15.59 -36.55 7.60
C ALA A 175 15.66 -37.46 6.36
N LEU A 176 15.68 -36.87 5.15
CA LEU A 176 15.82 -37.58 3.88
C LEU A 176 17.17 -38.31 3.75
N LEU A 177 18.24 -37.75 4.33
CA LEU A 177 19.59 -38.35 4.29
C LEU A 177 19.66 -39.73 4.96
N TRP A 178 18.73 -40.00 5.87
CA TRP A 178 18.64 -41.23 6.65
C TRP A 178 17.37 -42.03 6.31
N ALA A 179 16.75 -41.76 5.16
CA ALA A 179 15.51 -42.41 4.78
C ALA A 179 15.76 -43.87 4.37
N PRO A 180 15.04 -44.84 4.95
CA PRO A 180 15.17 -46.25 4.56
C PRO A 180 14.58 -46.55 3.18
N ASP A 181 13.64 -45.71 2.71
CA ASP A 181 13.03 -45.77 1.38
C ASP A 181 12.99 -44.36 0.81
N ILE A 182 13.81 -44.11 -0.21
CA ILE A 182 13.95 -42.80 -0.81
C ILE A 182 12.76 -42.44 -1.71
N GLY A 183 12.09 -43.42 -2.33
CA GLY A 183 10.95 -43.18 -3.20
C GLY A 183 9.74 -42.66 -2.43
N LEU A 184 9.38 -43.33 -1.34
CA LEU A 184 8.33 -42.88 -0.44
C LEU A 184 8.69 -41.53 0.22
N ALA A 185 9.96 -41.35 0.63
CA ALA A 185 10.42 -40.09 1.23
C ALA A 185 10.37 -38.90 0.26
N LEU A 186 10.67 -39.09 -1.02
CA LEU A 186 10.54 -38.06 -2.05
C LEU A 186 9.07 -37.71 -2.31
N LEU A 187 8.19 -38.71 -2.39
CA LEU A 187 6.74 -38.49 -2.56
C LEU A 187 6.16 -37.68 -1.40
N LEU A 188 6.52 -38.03 -0.16
CA LEU A 188 6.13 -37.24 1.02
C LEU A 188 6.83 -35.86 1.06
N GLY A 189 7.97 -35.71 0.39
CA GLY A 189 8.63 -34.42 0.20
C GLY A 189 7.81 -33.44 -0.62
N ILE A 190 7.07 -33.92 -1.61
CA ILE A 190 6.10 -33.10 -2.36
C ILE A 190 5.01 -32.58 -1.41
N ALA A 191 4.49 -33.44 -0.54
CA ALA A 191 3.51 -33.03 0.48
C ALA A 191 4.11 -32.03 1.47
N ALA A 192 5.35 -32.25 1.95
CA ALA A 192 6.05 -31.32 2.82
C ALA A 192 6.21 -29.93 2.18
N LEU A 193 6.60 -29.88 0.90
CA LEU A 193 6.73 -28.63 0.15
C LEU A 193 5.38 -27.91 -0.01
N GLY A 194 4.31 -28.65 -0.31
CA GLY A 194 2.96 -28.11 -0.39
C GLY A 194 2.49 -27.51 0.94
N LEU A 195 2.70 -28.22 2.05
CA LEU A 195 2.36 -27.75 3.39
C LEU A 195 3.18 -26.53 3.81
N ALA A 196 4.49 -26.53 3.51
CA ALA A 196 5.35 -25.38 3.77
C ALA A 196 4.90 -24.15 2.97
N THR A 197 4.57 -24.34 1.68
CA THR A 197 4.04 -23.27 0.83
C THR A 197 2.74 -22.69 1.39
N LEU A 198 1.81 -23.54 1.84
CA LEU A 198 0.59 -23.11 2.51
C LEU A 198 0.90 -22.33 3.79
N ALA A 199 1.77 -22.83 4.65
CA ALA A 199 2.14 -22.17 5.90
C ALA A 199 2.83 -20.81 5.67
N LEU A 200 3.60 -20.66 4.60
CA LEU A 200 4.31 -19.42 4.25
C LEU A 200 3.37 -18.37 3.62
N CYS A 201 2.52 -18.79 2.68
CA CYS A 201 1.77 -17.90 1.80
C CYS A 201 0.31 -17.69 2.20
N ALA A 202 -0.33 -18.64 2.89
CA ALA A 202 -1.73 -18.49 3.30
C ALA A 202 -1.99 -17.38 4.35
N PRO A 203 -1.17 -17.21 5.40
CA PRO A 203 -1.50 -16.28 6.48
C PRO A 203 -1.31 -14.83 6.02
N PRO A 204 -2.06 -13.87 6.60
CA PRO A 204 -1.89 -12.46 6.28
C PRO A 204 -0.50 -11.97 6.71
N ALA A 205 0.02 -10.90 6.13
CA ALA A 205 1.30 -10.31 6.54
C ALA A 205 1.32 -9.87 8.02
N ARG A 206 0.16 -9.51 8.57
CA ARG A 206 -0.02 -9.15 9.97
C ARG A 206 -1.36 -9.66 10.48
N LEU A 207 -1.36 -10.23 11.68
CA LEU A 207 -2.58 -10.64 12.35
C LEU A 207 -3.17 -9.42 13.06
N ARG A 208 -4.31 -8.92 12.54
CA ARG A 208 -5.08 -7.85 13.18
C ARG A 208 -6.51 -8.31 13.41
N LEU A 209 -6.96 -8.33 14.65
CA LEU A 209 -8.31 -8.70 15.06
C LEU A 209 -9.06 -7.45 15.52
N PHE A 210 -10.30 -7.33 15.11
CA PHE A 210 -11.16 -6.19 15.38
C PHE A 210 -12.24 -6.56 16.40
N SER A 211 -12.77 -5.58 17.12
CA SER A 211 -13.92 -5.77 17.99
C SER A 211 -15.21 -5.91 17.18
N ASP A 212 -16.25 -6.44 17.84
CA ASP A 212 -17.61 -6.55 17.28
C ASP A 212 -18.17 -5.17 16.87
N GLU A 213 -17.95 -4.14 17.68
CA GLU A 213 -18.33 -2.75 17.37
C GLU A 213 -17.66 -2.20 16.10
N SER A 214 -16.42 -2.63 15.83
CA SER A 214 -15.71 -2.21 14.62
C SER A 214 -16.26 -2.88 13.37
N PHE A 215 -16.92 -4.04 13.49
CA PHE A 215 -17.45 -4.76 12.33
C PHE A 215 -18.58 -3.99 11.65
N GLU A 216 -19.41 -3.25 12.38
CA GLU A 216 -20.46 -2.41 11.79
C GLU A 216 -19.86 -1.32 10.89
N VAL A 217 -18.88 -0.56 11.42
CA VAL A 217 -18.21 0.49 10.65
C VAL A 217 -17.45 -0.10 9.46
N ARG A 218 -16.77 -1.23 9.65
CA ARG A 218 -16.05 -1.92 8.57
C ARG A 218 -16.99 -2.41 7.49
N ASP A 219 -18.14 -2.95 7.86
CA ASP A 219 -19.12 -3.44 6.91
C ASP A 219 -19.76 -2.28 6.15
N HIS A 220 -20.05 -1.17 6.83
CA HIS A 220 -20.50 0.07 6.19
C HIS A 220 -19.47 0.59 5.17
N LEU A 221 -18.18 0.67 5.56
CA LEU A 221 -17.10 1.09 4.65
C LEU A 221 -16.94 0.14 3.46
N ASN A 222 -17.13 -1.15 3.68
CA ASN A 222 -17.09 -2.12 2.60
C ASN A 222 -18.32 -2.00 1.68
N GLY A 223 -19.50 -1.74 2.23
CA GLY A 223 -20.72 -1.44 1.47
C GLY A 223 -20.56 -0.17 0.64
N LEU A 224 -19.88 0.83 1.17
CA LEU A 224 -19.52 2.05 0.45
C LEU A 224 -18.55 1.75 -0.69
N ASN A 225 -17.55 0.90 -0.45
CA ASN A 225 -16.65 0.46 -1.51
C ASN A 225 -17.42 -0.23 -2.64
N ASP A 226 -18.34 -1.13 -2.32
CA ASP A 226 -19.11 -1.86 -3.32
C ASP A 226 -20.07 -0.92 -4.09
N TYR A 227 -20.69 0.06 -3.42
CA TYR A 227 -21.48 1.09 -4.09
C TYR A 227 -20.63 1.94 -5.04
N ILE A 228 -19.47 2.42 -4.59
CA ILE A 228 -18.56 3.20 -5.44
C ILE A 228 -18.15 2.38 -6.67
N ALA A 229 -17.77 1.12 -6.48
CA ALA A 229 -17.34 0.24 -7.55
C ALA A 229 -18.43 -0.02 -8.59
N LEU A 230 -19.67 -0.23 -8.15
CA LEU A 230 -20.77 -0.65 -9.03
C LEU A 230 -21.57 0.52 -9.64
N ALA A 231 -21.66 1.66 -8.95
CA ALA A 231 -22.59 2.73 -9.33
C ALA A 231 -21.91 4.07 -9.63
N GLU A 232 -20.82 4.42 -8.93
CA GLU A 232 -20.22 5.75 -9.05
C GLU A 232 -18.89 5.76 -9.80
N ALA A 233 -18.32 4.60 -10.13
CA ALA A 233 -17.00 4.49 -10.73
C ALA A 233 -16.88 5.32 -12.02
N ASP A 234 -17.81 5.13 -12.96
CA ASP A 234 -17.79 5.82 -14.24
C ASP A 234 -18.01 7.32 -14.11
N ARG A 235 -18.93 7.73 -13.22
CA ARG A 235 -19.23 9.14 -12.94
C ARG A 235 -18.01 9.84 -12.37
N ILE A 236 -17.38 9.27 -11.34
CA ILE A 236 -16.19 9.87 -10.72
C ILE A 236 -15.04 9.91 -11.72
N ARG A 237 -14.81 8.82 -12.46
CA ARG A 237 -13.77 8.75 -13.50
C ARG A 237 -13.94 9.83 -14.56
N PHE A 238 -15.16 10.01 -15.09
CA PHE A 238 -15.46 11.06 -16.06
C PHE A 238 -15.15 12.46 -15.50
N LEU A 239 -15.59 12.74 -14.27
CA LEU A 239 -15.33 14.02 -13.58
C LEU A 239 -13.86 14.26 -13.22
N GLN A 240 -13.02 13.22 -13.25
CA GLN A 240 -11.57 13.34 -13.04
C GLN A 240 -10.77 13.22 -14.35
N SER A 241 -11.43 13.01 -15.49
CA SER A 241 -10.76 12.96 -16.79
C SER A 241 -10.20 14.34 -17.17
N PRO A 242 -9.16 14.43 -18.02
CA PRO A 242 -8.57 15.72 -18.40
C PRO A 242 -9.59 16.73 -18.93
N ASN A 243 -10.59 16.27 -19.71
CA ASN A 243 -11.63 17.10 -20.29
C ASN A 243 -12.83 17.32 -19.36
N GLY A 244 -13.01 16.46 -18.35
CA GLY A 244 -14.12 16.52 -17.39
C GLY A 244 -13.75 17.12 -16.02
N ALA A 245 -12.46 17.26 -15.73
CA ALA A 245 -11.95 17.84 -14.50
C ALA A 245 -12.18 19.35 -14.48
N LEU A 246 -12.87 19.82 -13.45
CA LEU A 246 -13.13 21.23 -13.27
C LEU A 246 -11.85 21.94 -12.79
N THR A 247 -11.34 22.88 -13.60
CA THR A 247 -10.27 23.79 -13.21
C THR A 247 -10.80 25.22 -13.04
N GLN A 248 -10.17 25.97 -12.14
CA GLN A 248 -10.43 27.40 -11.96
C GLN A 248 -9.12 28.17 -12.06
N SER A 249 -9.08 29.16 -12.94
CA SER A 249 -7.96 30.09 -13.02
C SER A 249 -7.93 30.99 -11.79
N ILE A 250 -6.79 31.04 -11.11
CA ILE A 250 -6.59 31.83 -9.90
C ILE A 250 -5.33 32.67 -10.00
N ASP A 251 -5.38 33.88 -9.46
CA ASP A 251 -4.21 34.74 -9.35
C ASP A 251 -3.44 34.38 -8.07
N THR A 252 -2.21 33.90 -8.24
CA THR A 252 -1.27 33.62 -7.13
C THR A 252 -0.15 34.68 -7.13
N PRO A 253 0.61 34.84 -6.03
CA PRO A 253 1.74 35.78 -5.98
C PRO A 253 2.81 35.52 -7.05
N GLU A 254 2.84 34.32 -7.64
CA GLU A 254 3.79 33.89 -8.67
C GLU A 254 3.22 33.99 -10.09
N GLY A 255 1.96 34.44 -10.24
CA GLY A 255 1.26 34.54 -11.53
C GLY A 255 -0.10 33.83 -11.51
N ARG A 256 -0.78 33.84 -12.65
CA ARG A 256 -2.06 33.15 -12.84
C ARG A 256 -1.81 31.66 -13.07
N VAL A 257 -2.41 30.81 -12.23
CA VAL A 257 -2.27 29.36 -12.29
C VAL A 257 -3.65 28.72 -12.30
N GLU A 258 -3.81 27.58 -12.97
CA GLU A 258 -5.04 26.80 -12.88
C GLU A 258 -5.05 25.93 -11.62
N ALA A 259 -6.16 25.95 -10.89
CA ALA A 259 -6.35 25.10 -9.72
C ALA A 259 -7.45 24.06 -9.95
N LEU A 260 -7.23 22.85 -9.46
CA LEU A 260 -8.21 21.76 -9.55
C LEU A 260 -9.31 21.94 -8.51
N VAL A 261 -10.57 21.91 -8.95
CA VAL A 261 -11.77 22.03 -8.11
C VAL A 261 -12.31 20.64 -7.81
N LEU A 262 -12.05 20.15 -6.60
CA LEU A 262 -12.51 18.85 -6.15
C LEU A 262 -13.78 19.02 -5.31
N ASN A 263 -14.94 18.65 -5.86
CA ASN A 263 -16.23 18.78 -5.17
C ASN A 263 -16.89 17.42 -4.83
N GLU A 264 -16.32 16.32 -5.31
CA GLU A 264 -16.91 14.99 -5.16
C GLU A 264 -16.63 14.40 -3.77
N LYS A 265 -17.69 14.24 -2.98
CA LYS A 265 -17.61 13.73 -1.60
C LYS A 265 -17.09 12.29 -1.50
N LEU A 266 -17.28 11.49 -2.57
CA LEU A 266 -16.88 10.09 -2.61
C LEU A 266 -15.45 9.88 -3.13
N LEU A 267 -14.87 10.87 -3.80
CA LEU A 267 -13.53 10.78 -4.36
C LEU A 267 -12.44 10.41 -3.33
N PRO A 268 -12.42 10.97 -2.10
CA PRO A 268 -11.48 10.53 -1.07
C PRO A 268 -11.59 9.04 -0.75
N TYR A 269 -12.81 8.51 -0.71
CA TYR A 269 -13.06 7.09 -0.43
C TYR A 269 -12.73 6.21 -1.64
N ALA A 270 -12.98 6.67 -2.86
CA ALA A 270 -12.59 5.95 -4.06
C ALA A 270 -11.06 5.77 -4.13
N ILE A 271 -10.30 6.82 -3.81
CA ILE A 271 -8.83 6.76 -3.68
C ILE A 271 -8.42 5.87 -2.52
N LEU A 272 -9.14 5.93 -1.39
CA LEU A 272 -8.85 5.09 -0.25
C LEU A 272 -8.95 3.59 -0.59
N PHE A 273 -9.96 3.21 -1.39
CA PHE A 273 -10.20 1.84 -1.80
C PHE A 273 -9.36 1.40 -3.00
N GLY A 274 -8.82 2.35 -3.79
CA GLY A 274 -7.89 2.06 -4.88
C GLY A 274 -8.48 2.07 -6.27
N HIS A 275 -9.69 2.59 -6.42
CA HIS A 275 -10.35 2.64 -7.72
C HIS A 275 -9.58 3.52 -8.73
N GLU A 276 -8.68 4.41 -8.26
CA GLU A 276 -7.90 5.29 -9.14
C GLU A 276 -6.98 4.53 -10.11
N GLN A 277 -6.44 3.39 -9.70
CA GLN A 277 -5.48 2.63 -10.51
C GLN A 277 -6.16 1.84 -11.63
N GLU A 278 -7.36 1.35 -11.35
CA GLU A 278 -8.20 0.68 -12.34
C GLU A 278 -8.69 1.70 -13.37
N TRP A 279 -9.09 2.89 -12.91
CA TRP A 279 -9.50 3.99 -13.79
C TRP A 279 -8.36 4.50 -14.66
N ALA A 280 -7.15 4.69 -14.10
CA ALA A 280 -5.99 5.12 -14.89
C ALA A 280 -5.68 4.16 -16.04
N LYS A 281 -5.70 2.85 -15.79
CA LYS A 281 -5.48 1.81 -16.82
C LYS A 281 -6.57 1.77 -17.89
N LEU A 282 -7.83 1.94 -17.49
CA LEU A 282 -8.96 1.99 -18.42
C LEU A 282 -8.89 3.25 -19.29
N LEU A 283 -8.58 4.42 -18.71
CA LEU A 283 -8.41 5.67 -19.45
C LEU A 283 -7.24 5.59 -20.45
N GLU A 284 -6.13 4.95 -20.09
CA GLU A 284 -5.03 4.69 -21.03
C GLU A 284 -5.48 3.81 -22.20
N THR A 285 -6.33 2.81 -21.94
CA THR A 285 -6.83 1.90 -22.98
C THR A 285 -7.82 2.62 -23.90
N GLU A 286 -8.80 3.33 -23.33
CA GLU A 286 -9.76 4.14 -24.09
C GLU A 286 -9.03 5.21 -24.93
N GLN A 287 -7.99 5.86 -24.40
CA GLN A 287 -7.18 6.81 -25.17
C GLN A 287 -6.42 6.14 -26.31
N ARG A 288 -5.86 4.94 -26.11
CA ARG A 288 -5.19 4.18 -27.17
C ARG A 288 -6.17 3.76 -28.26
N GLU A 289 -7.38 3.34 -27.88
CA GLU A 289 -8.44 2.99 -28.83
C GLU A 289 -8.93 4.21 -29.61
N LEU A 290 -9.11 5.36 -28.95
CA LEU A 290 -9.48 6.61 -29.59
C LEU A 290 -8.39 7.13 -30.54
N ALA A 291 -7.11 7.02 -30.14
CA ALA A 291 -5.97 7.31 -31.00
C ALA A 291 -5.88 6.35 -32.20
N ALA A 292 -6.12 5.06 -31.99
CA ALA A 292 -6.14 4.05 -33.05
C ALA A 292 -7.32 4.22 -34.01
N SER A 293 -8.45 4.76 -33.54
CA SER A 293 -9.64 5.07 -34.35
C SER A 293 -9.50 6.35 -35.19
N GLY A 294 -8.39 7.09 -35.06
CA GLY A 294 -8.15 8.34 -35.79
C GLY A 294 -8.96 9.53 -35.29
N VAL A 295 -9.61 9.42 -34.13
CA VAL A 295 -10.40 10.48 -33.49
C VAL A 295 -9.50 11.47 -32.71
N LEU A 296 -8.27 11.07 -32.35
CA LEU A 296 -7.27 11.92 -31.70
C LEU A 296 -6.00 11.99 -32.56
N ASP A 297 -5.55 13.20 -32.87
CA ASP A 297 -4.30 13.41 -33.62
C ASP A 297 -3.08 13.07 -32.74
N ALA A 298 -2.13 12.32 -33.31
CA ALA A 298 -1.03 11.64 -32.61
C ALA A 298 -0.02 12.56 -31.88
N TYR A 299 -0.22 13.88 -31.91
CA TYR A 299 0.67 14.87 -31.30
C TYR A 299 0.23 15.37 -29.91
N ASP A 300 -1.03 15.17 -29.50
CA ASP A 300 -1.52 15.59 -28.17
C ASP A 300 -1.36 14.52 -27.07
N GLY A 301 -1.10 13.26 -27.46
CA GLY A 301 -1.17 12.09 -26.57
C GLY A 301 0.08 11.79 -25.72
N LEU A 302 1.25 12.39 -26.04
CA LEU A 302 2.53 11.96 -25.43
C LEU A 302 2.95 12.71 -24.17
N HIS A 303 2.30 13.81 -23.81
CA HIS A 303 2.77 14.67 -22.71
C HIS A 303 2.15 14.37 -21.33
N LEU A 304 1.08 13.55 -21.26
CA LEU A 304 0.24 13.43 -20.05
C LEU A 304 0.48 12.18 -19.19
N LEU A 305 0.95 11.06 -19.77
CA LEU A 305 1.42 9.87 -19.04
C LEU A 305 2.61 10.16 -18.11
N ALA A 306 3.23 11.31 -18.30
CA ALA A 306 4.33 11.79 -17.48
C ALA A 306 3.85 12.35 -16.12
N VAL A 307 2.61 12.83 -16.03
CA VAL A 307 2.08 13.66 -14.92
C VAL A 307 1.24 12.85 -13.93
N VAL A 308 0.48 11.86 -14.40
CA VAL A 308 -0.22 10.93 -13.52
C VAL A 308 0.74 9.79 -13.22
N GLY A 309 1.38 9.87 -12.04
CA GLY A 309 2.48 8.99 -11.66
C GLY A 309 2.23 7.54 -12.02
N ASN A 310 3.25 6.90 -12.57
CA ASN A 310 3.41 5.46 -12.62
C ASN A 310 3.80 4.99 -11.19
N PRO A 311 2.91 4.37 -10.39
CA PRO A 311 3.29 3.54 -9.24
C PRO A 311 3.56 2.08 -9.64
N ALA A 312 3.53 1.75 -10.94
CA ALA A 312 3.79 0.42 -11.49
C ALA A 312 5.25 0.24 -12.01
N ALA A 313 6.17 1.11 -11.61
CA ALA A 313 7.58 0.75 -11.55
C ALA A 313 7.83 0.08 -10.19
N GLU A 314 8.28 -1.18 -10.24
CA GLU A 314 8.47 -2.15 -9.14
C GLU A 314 7.23 -2.99 -8.79
N LEU A 315 6.96 -4.00 -9.63
CA LEU A 315 7.44 -5.35 -9.34
C LEU A 315 7.13 -6.22 -10.57
N SER A 316 8.05 -6.22 -11.54
CA SER A 316 8.10 -7.28 -12.52
C SER A 316 8.66 -8.54 -11.82
N LEU A 317 8.13 -9.69 -12.22
CA LEU A 317 8.52 -11.03 -11.75
C LEU A 317 10.02 -11.43 -11.89
N PRO A 318 10.96 -10.68 -12.50
CA PRO A 318 12.40 -10.97 -12.39
C PRO A 318 13.02 -10.63 -11.03
N GLU A 319 12.49 -9.70 -10.23
CA GLU A 319 13.04 -9.38 -8.89
C GLU A 319 12.66 -10.41 -7.82
N LEU A 320 11.58 -11.16 -8.02
CA LEU A 320 11.14 -12.24 -7.12
C LEU A 320 11.98 -13.52 -7.25
N LEU A 321 12.84 -13.60 -8.29
CA LEU A 321 13.84 -14.65 -8.47
C LEU A 321 15.28 -14.16 -8.29
N GLY A 322 15.49 -12.85 -8.03
CA GLY A 322 16.79 -12.26 -7.67
C GLY A 322 17.13 -12.29 -6.17
N GLY A 323 16.18 -12.71 -5.32
CA GLY A 323 16.31 -12.79 -3.85
C GLY A 323 17.20 -13.91 -3.30
N LEU A 324 18.23 -14.33 -4.05
CA LEU A 324 19.36 -15.14 -3.56
C LEU A 324 20.72 -14.46 -3.73
N HIS A 325 20.79 -13.23 -4.23
CA HIS A 325 22.01 -12.42 -4.20
C HIS A 325 21.71 -11.06 -3.55
N GLY A 326 22.06 -10.93 -2.27
CA GLY A 326 21.85 -9.71 -1.50
C GLY A 326 22.04 -9.87 0.00
N PHE A 327 22.95 -10.74 0.43
CA PHE A 327 23.65 -10.53 1.69
C PHE A 327 24.86 -9.67 1.36
N ASP A 328 24.69 -8.35 1.47
CA ASP A 328 25.82 -7.43 1.49
C ASP A 328 26.46 -7.57 2.88
N VAL A 329 27.27 -8.63 3.03
CA VAL A 329 28.21 -8.74 4.13
C VAL A 329 29.29 -7.72 3.83
N ASP A 330 29.48 -6.78 4.75
CA ASP A 330 30.56 -5.80 4.68
C ASP A 330 31.91 -6.54 4.75
N MET A 331 32.45 -6.91 3.59
CA MET A 331 33.70 -7.69 3.44
C MET A 331 34.94 -6.90 3.89
N SER A 332 34.78 -5.62 4.25
CA SER A 332 35.82 -4.84 4.92
C SER A 332 36.14 -5.35 6.34
N LEU A 333 35.25 -6.15 6.94
CA LEU A 333 35.47 -6.84 8.23
C LEU A 333 36.26 -8.16 8.11
N LEU A 334 36.63 -8.59 6.89
CA LEU A 334 37.42 -9.80 6.61
C LEU A 334 38.86 -9.53 6.14
N ALA A 335 39.30 -8.27 6.13
CA ALA A 335 40.66 -7.86 5.72
C ALA A 335 41.78 -8.25 6.72
N GLY A 336 41.63 -9.34 7.46
CA GLY A 336 42.60 -9.82 8.44
C GLY A 336 42.75 -11.34 8.53
N ILE A 337 42.22 -12.10 7.57
CA ILE A 337 42.37 -13.56 7.54
C ILE A 337 43.08 -13.94 6.22
N GLU A 338 44.38 -14.18 6.30
CA GLU A 338 45.13 -14.86 5.23
C GLU A 338 44.64 -16.31 5.14
N LEU A 339 44.05 -16.67 4.00
CA LEU A 339 43.83 -18.06 3.60
C LEU A 339 44.69 -18.33 2.36
N PRO A 340 45.61 -19.31 2.40
CA PRO A 340 46.52 -19.61 1.29
C PRO A 340 45.80 -20.44 0.20
N ASP A 341 46.28 -20.28 -1.03
CA ASP A 341 46.09 -21.18 -2.18
C ASP A 341 44.70 -21.33 -2.82
N ILE A 342 44.11 -20.24 -3.33
CA ILE A 342 43.15 -20.36 -4.45
C ILE A 342 43.40 -19.23 -5.47
N ASP A 343 43.95 -19.60 -6.64
CA ASP A 343 44.18 -18.72 -7.78
C ASP A 343 42.86 -18.52 -8.56
N LEU A 344 42.26 -17.33 -8.43
CA LEU A 344 40.98 -16.96 -9.04
C LEU A 344 41.11 -16.42 -10.48
N GLY A 345 42.29 -16.54 -11.10
CA GLY A 345 42.54 -16.09 -12.48
C GLY A 345 41.88 -16.91 -13.59
N ALA A 346 41.16 -17.99 -13.29
CA ALA A 346 40.64 -18.93 -14.30
C ALA A 346 39.13 -18.85 -14.61
N LEU A 347 38.40 -17.84 -14.10
CA LEU A 347 36.97 -17.69 -14.37
C LEU A 347 36.68 -16.40 -15.17
N SER A 348 37.13 -16.37 -16.43
CA SER A 348 36.54 -15.49 -17.44
C SER A 348 35.29 -16.16 -18.03
N LEU A 349 34.11 -15.73 -17.59
CA LEU A 349 32.87 -15.93 -18.33
C LEU A 349 32.60 -14.66 -19.10
N ASP A 350 32.75 -14.73 -20.43
CA ASP A 350 32.27 -13.71 -21.35
C ASP A 350 30.74 -13.63 -21.27
N LEU A 351 30.23 -12.46 -20.87
CA LEU A 351 28.89 -11.97 -21.17
C LEU A 351 28.95 -10.47 -21.46
#